data_AF-A0A1I3L471-F1
#
_entry.id   AF-A0A1I3L471-F1
#
_cell.length_a   1.000
_cell.length_b   1.000
_cell.length_c   1.000
_cell.angle_alpha   90.00
_cell.angle_beta   90.00
_cell.angle_gamma   90.00
#
_symmetry.space_group_name_H-M   'P 1'
#
loop_
_entity.id
_entity.type
_entity.pdbx_description
1 polymer ?
#
loop_
_entity_poly.entity_id
_entity_poly.type
_entity_poly.pdbx_seq_one_letter_code
_entity_poly.pdbx_strand_id
1 'polypeptide(L)'
;MPFVPSPSTCRSVTSGCLAVAIALMLVLDVRAEDKQQTKTTVNFEGVVPASELLGREVRENSTTLAAVDDVLVDLHSNYAPVAVVKPFMRTSNETWVLPLSAGNWKNGPKSTWQLSTPQAKLLVQNVGSTSQSPIPVGVVSGWLKGFSITPPWKEDATVQQQLQFVSLKSVLHQQVKTPQGEPLGEIQDVVLAPAKQKIAYTLLAVPAQTKAGKNTAVYLVPLAAYIAGNEAGVWVLELPREDLTREEPVAAGTFPDGMPRAWIEYVSVRYGGDIEGGLQATDRLKKLQ
;
A
#
# COMPACT_ATOMS: atom_id res chain seq x y z
N MET A 1 -51.20 -21.85 63.21
CA MET A 1 -50.22 -22.34 64.20
C MET A 1 -48.82 -22.15 63.60
N PRO A 2 -48.01 -21.21 64.13
CA PRO A 2 -46.65 -20.96 63.66
C PRO A 2 -45.65 -21.77 64.48
N PHE A 3 -44.57 -22.24 63.84
CA PHE A 3 -43.41 -22.79 64.55
C PHE A 3 -42.22 -21.87 64.34
N VAL A 4 -41.82 -21.22 65.43
CA VAL A 4 -40.59 -20.45 65.59
C VAL A 4 -39.55 -21.39 66.19
N PRO A 5 -38.28 -21.29 65.76
CA PRO A 5 -37.22 -21.28 66.75
C PRO A 5 -36.29 -20.07 66.57
N SER A 6 -36.02 -19.44 67.72
CA SER A 6 -35.10 -18.33 67.96
C SER A 6 -33.72 -18.86 68.38
N PRO A 7 -32.70 -17.98 68.53
CA PRO A 7 -31.29 -18.29 68.30
C PRO A 7 -30.56 -18.79 69.55
N SER A 8 -29.41 -19.44 69.35
CA SER A 8 -28.40 -19.63 70.39
C SER A 8 -27.02 -19.18 69.92
N THR A 9 -26.53 -18.23 70.69
CA THR A 9 -25.23 -17.56 70.69
C THR A 9 -24.18 -18.47 71.33
N CYS A 10 -22.97 -18.57 70.77
CA CYS A 10 -21.76 -18.72 71.60
C CYS A 10 -20.45 -18.35 70.88
N ARG A 11 -19.96 -17.17 71.27
CA ARG A 11 -18.60 -16.81 71.72
C ARG A 11 -17.38 -17.09 70.83
N SER A 12 -16.76 -15.95 70.53
CA SER A 12 -15.37 -15.64 70.25
C SER A 12 -14.30 -16.45 70.99
N VAL A 13 -13.20 -16.71 70.28
CA VAL A 13 -11.84 -16.65 70.83
C VAL A 13 -10.96 -15.80 69.90
N THR A 14 -10.57 -14.64 70.46
CA THR A 14 -9.34 -13.85 70.31
C THR A 14 -8.18 -14.52 69.56
N SER A 15 -7.57 -13.90 68.54
CA SER A 15 -6.60 -12.78 68.56
C SER A 15 -5.20 -13.31 68.24
N GLY A 16 -4.53 -12.73 67.24
CA GLY A 16 -3.13 -13.03 66.98
C GLY A 16 -2.60 -12.59 65.61
N CYS A 17 -2.23 -11.31 65.53
CA CYS A 17 -1.13 -10.77 64.71
C CYS A 17 -1.22 -10.78 63.18
N LEU A 18 -1.57 -9.61 62.64
CA LEU A 18 -0.64 -8.73 61.91
C LEU A 18 0.37 -9.41 60.94
N ALA A 19 0.04 -9.45 59.65
CA ALA A 19 1.03 -9.35 58.58
C ALA A 19 0.46 -8.48 57.46
N VAL A 20 0.71 -7.18 57.60
CA VAL A 20 0.66 -6.19 56.53
C VAL A 20 1.84 -6.44 55.59
N ALA A 21 1.60 -6.21 54.29
CA ALA A 21 2.57 -6.16 53.20
C ALA A 21 3.09 -7.51 52.69
N ILE A 22 2.69 -7.88 51.47
CA ILE A 22 3.40 -7.49 50.25
C ILE A 22 2.53 -7.95 49.08
N ALA A 23 2.04 -6.97 48.32
CA ALA A 23 1.66 -7.17 46.94
C ALA A 23 2.91 -7.61 46.17
N LEU A 24 3.10 -8.92 46.02
CA LEU A 24 3.98 -9.50 45.02
C LEU A 24 3.10 -9.67 43.78
N MET A 25 2.95 -8.63 42.95
CA MET A 25 3.74 -8.52 41.73
C MET A 25 4.07 -9.90 41.14
N LEU A 26 3.06 -10.54 40.56
CA LEU A 26 3.27 -11.31 39.34
C LEU A 26 3.61 -10.32 38.23
N VAL A 27 4.78 -9.69 38.35
CA VAL A 27 5.55 -9.25 37.20
C VAL A 27 5.94 -10.56 36.55
N LEU A 28 5.23 -10.90 35.47
CA LEU A 28 5.80 -11.78 34.46
C LEU A 28 7.12 -11.13 34.07
N ASP A 29 8.19 -11.71 34.59
CA ASP A 29 9.56 -11.48 34.15
C ASP A 29 9.61 -12.00 32.70
N VAL A 30 9.08 -11.19 31.78
CA VAL A 30 9.39 -11.26 30.36
C VAL A 30 10.84 -10.83 30.28
N ARG A 31 11.70 -11.79 30.59
CA ARG A 31 13.12 -11.73 30.44
C ARG A 31 13.36 -11.30 29.01
N ALA A 32 13.86 -10.08 28.85
CA ALA A 32 14.29 -9.52 27.60
C ALA A 32 15.43 -10.39 27.05
N GLU A 33 15.07 -11.45 26.33
CA GLU A 33 15.90 -11.94 25.24
C GLU A 33 15.86 -10.86 24.17
N ASP A 34 16.73 -9.87 24.34
CA ASP A 34 17.22 -8.99 23.28
C ASP A 34 18.01 -9.85 22.29
N LYS A 35 17.31 -10.82 21.67
CA LYS A 35 17.72 -11.32 20.37
C LYS A 35 17.54 -10.12 19.48
N GLN A 36 18.64 -9.66 18.92
CA GLN A 36 18.67 -8.89 17.69
C GLN A 36 17.80 -9.61 16.66
N GLN A 37 16.49 -9.42 16.75
CA GLN A 37 15.54 -9.67 15.69
C GLN A 37 15.96 -8.65 14.67
N THR A 38 16.82 -9.09 13.76
CA THR A 38 17.14 -8.41 12.52
C THR A 38 15.83 -7.89 12.00
N LYS A 39 15.65 -6.57 12.11
CA LYS A 39 14.43 -5.85 11.79
C LYS A 39 14.08 -6.21 10.36
N THR A 40 13.18 -7.17 10.17
CA THR A 40 12.77 -7.66 8.85
C THR A 40 11.96 -6.55 8.21
N THR A 41 12.67 -5.57 7.68
CA THR A 41 12.10 -4.47 6.94
C THR A 41 12.06 -4.95 5.50
N VAL A 42 10.87 -5.00 4.90
CA VAL A 42 10.79 -5.17 3.45
C VAL A 42 11.40 -3.91 2.83
N ASN A 43 12.52 -4.09 2.13
CA ASN A 43 13.26 -3.00 1.52
C ASN A 43 12.86 -2.89 0.03
N PHE A 44 12.36 -1.72 -0.33
CA PHE A 44 12.04 -1.23 -1.66
C PHE A 44 13.12 -0.20 -2.02
N GLU A 45 14.28 -0.68 -2.44
CA GLU A 45 15.37 0.23 -2.83
C GLU A 45 14.95 1.11 -4.02
N GLY A 46 15.10 2.43 -3.87
CA GLY A 46 14.87 3.38 -4.95
C GLY A 46 13.41 3.58 -5.29
N VAL A 47 12.55 3.66 -4.27
CA VAL A 47 11.14 4.01 -4.46
C VAL A 47 10.94 5.38 -5.09
N VAL A 48 9.87 5.53 -5.86
CA VAL A 48 9.50 6.78 -6.51
C VAL A 48 7.97 6.97 -6.42
N PRO A 49 7.49 8.14 -5.94
CA PRO A 49 6.06 8.46 -6.04
C PRO A 49 5.63 8.52 -7.49
N ALA A 50 4.49 7.91 -7.79
CA ALA A 50 4.08 7.74 -9.16
C ALA A 50 3.68 9.08 -9.80
N SER A 51 3.17 10.05 -9.02
CA SER A 51 2.95 11.42 -9.51
C SER A 51 4.25 12.07 -9.99
N GLU A 52 5.39 11.75 -9.39
CA GLU A 52 6.67 12.26 -9.86
C GLU A 52 7.08 11.63 -11.19
N LEU A 53 6.62 10.42 -11.51
CA LEU A 53 6.88 9.76 -12.78
C LEU A 53 6.08 10.37 -13.91
N LEU A 54 4.85 10.82 -13.64
CA LEU A 54 3.98 11.43 -14.63
C LEU A 54 4.61 12.71 -15.18
N GLY A 55 4.65 12.82 -16.51
CA GLY A 55 5.29 13.91 -17.22
C GLY A 55 6.82 13.82 -17.32
N ARG A 56 7.47 12.84 -16.67
CA ARG A 56 8.94 12.69 -16.79
C ARG A 56 9.34 12.41 -18.23
N GLU A 57 10.39 13.09 -18.65
CA GLU A 57 11.01 12.85 -19.94
C GLU A 57 11.68 11.47 -19.97
N VAL A 58 11.33 10.71 -21.01
CA VAL A 58 12.01 9.49 -21.41
C VAL A 58 13.13 9.88 -22.36
N ARG A 59 14.36 9.57 -21.97
CA ARG A 59 15.57 9.90 -22.73
C ARG A 59 16.31 8.66 -23.15
N GLU A 60 16.85 8.71 -24.37
CA GLU A 60 17.84 7.76 -24.87
C GLU A 60 19.07 8.59 -25.24
N ASN A 61 20.21 8.27 -24.60
CA ASN A 61 21.37 9.16 -24.59
C ASN A 61 20.96 10.58 -24.16
N SER A 62 21.29 11.59 -24.96
CA SER A 62 20.93 13.00 -24.72
C SER A 62 19.64 13.44 -25.40
N THR A 63 18.93 12.53 -26.06
CA THR A 63 17.73 12.85 -26.84
C THR A 63 16.48 12.54 -26.05
N THR A 64 15.63 13.54 -25.87
CA THR A 64 14.28 13.37 -25.31
C THR A 64 13.37 12.77 -26.37
N LEU A 65 12.78 11.61 -26.06
CA LEU A 65 11.97 10.84 -27.00
C LEU A 65 10.47 11.02 -26.75
N ALA A 66 10.09 10.97 -25.48
CA ALA A 66 8.71 10.93 -25.02
C ALA A 66 8.59 11.49 -23.60
N ALA A 67 7.36 11.65 -23.12
CA ALA A 67 7.07 11.85 -21.70
C ALA A 67 6.17 10.72 -21.19
N VAL A 68 6.35 10.31 -19.94
CA VAL A 68 5.45 9.38 -19.26
C VAL A 68 4.07 10.04 -19.15
N ASP A 69 3.08 9.44 -19.80
CA ASP A 69 1.70 9.89 -19.68
C ASP A 69 0.99 9.21 -18.54
N ASP A 70 1.22 7.91 -18.34
CA ASP A 70 0.53 7.12 -17.32
C ASP A 70 1.38 5.92 -16.87
N VAL A 71 0.96 5.25 -15.81
CA VAL A 71 1.52 3.96 -15.39
C VAL A 71 0.37 2.98 -15.25
N LEU A 72 0.56 1.76 -15.75
CA LEU A 72 -0.41 0.70 -15.53
C LEU A 72 -0.07 -0.05 -14.26
N VAL A 73 -1.06 -0.19 -13.40
CA VAL A 73 -0.92 -0.87 -12.12
C VAL A 73 -2.00 -1.93 -11.98
N ASP A 74 -1.66 -3.08 -11.42
CA ASP A 74 -2.63 -4.05 -10.93
C ASP A 74 -2.70 -3.95 -9.41
N LEU A 75 -3.87 -3.51 -8.93
CA LEU A 75 -4.07 -3.26 -7.52
C LEU A 75 -4.15 -4.54 -6.70
N HIS A 76 -4.60 -5.65 -7.28
CA HIS A 76 -4.83 -6.90 -6.53
C HIS A 76 -3.54 -7.68 -6.25
N SER A 77 -2.60 -7.67 -7.19
CA SER A 77 -1.33 -8.39 -7.11
C SER A 77 -0.15 -7.46 -6.94
N ASN A 78 -0.40 -6.16 -6.78
CA ASN A 78 0.61 -5.17 -6.46
C ASN A 78 1.69 -5.02 -7.56
N TYR A 79 1.30 -5.18 -8.83
CA TYR A 79 2.22 -5.03 -9.96
C TYR A 79 2.12 -3.65 -10.59
N ALA A 80 3.25 -3.10 -11.00
CA ALA A 80 3.35 -1.90 -11.82
C ALA A 80 4.33 -2.16 -12.97
N PRO A 81 3.92 -2.92 -14.01
CA PRO A 81 4.88 -3.46 -14.96
C PRO A 81 5.32 -2.45 -16.01
N VAL A 82 4.45 -1.51 -16.40
CA VAL A 82 4.68 -0.67 -17.57
C VAL A 82 4.24 0.78 -17.37
N ALA A 83 5.02 1.69 -17.95
CA ALA A 83 4.64 3.07 -18.20
C ALA A 83 4.08 3.22 -19.62
N VAL A 84 3.03 4.03 -19.73
CA VAL A 84 2.49 4.52 -21.00
C VAL A 84 3.15 5.86 -21.29
N VAL A 85 3.75 6.03 -22.46
CA VAL A 85 4.50 7.26 -22.80
C VAL A 85 4.01 7.86 -24.13
N LYS A 86 4.01 9.19 -24.20
CA LYS A 86 3.63 9.98 -25.38
C LYS A 86 4.89 10.52 -26.07
N PRO A 87 5.18 10.13 -27.31
CA PRO A 87 6.34 10.62 -28.05
C PRO A 87 6.20 12.09 -28.44
N PHE A 88 7.29 12.86 -28.39
CA PHE A 88 7.28 14.29 -28.72
C PHE A 88 7.24 14.59 -30.23
N MET A 89 7.78 13.69 -31.06
CA MET A 89 8.11 13.96 -32.48
C MET A 89 7.21 13.20 -33.49
N ARG A 90 6.04 12.69 -33.09
CA ARG A 90 5.17 11.90 -33.97
C ARG A 90 3.71 12.32 -33.88
N THR A 91 2.94 11.99 -34.92
CA THR A 91 1.50 12.32 -35.07
C THR A 91 0.72 11.95 -33.80
N SER A 92 -0.29 12.76 -33.46
CA SER A 92 -0.98 12.89 -32.16
C SER A 92 -1.55 11.61 -31.52
N ASN A 93 -1.52 10.47 -32.20
CA ASN A 93 -2.22 9.25 -31.77
C ASN A 93 -1.28 8.08 -31.45
N GLU A 94 0.05 8.24 -31.61
CA GLU A 94 0.98 7.19 -31.19
C GLU A 94 1.15 7.18 -29.66
N THR A 95 1.05 5.99 -29.07
CA THR A 95 1.35 5.75 -27.66
C THR A 95 2.36 4.62 -27.58
N TRP A 96 3.42 4.78 -26.80
CA TRP A 96 4.39 3.71 -26.56
C TRP A 96 4.18 3.14 -25.16
N VAL A 97 4.57 1.89 -24.98
CA VAL A 97 4.55 1.22 -23.69
C VAL A 97 5.96 0.79 -23.37
N LEU A 98 6.44 1.14 -22.18
CA LEU A 98 7.79 0.86 -21.71
C LEU A 98 7.73 0.11 -20.38
N PRO A 99 8.42 -1.02 -20.20
CA PRO A 99 8.54 -1.65 -18.89
C PRO A 99 9.19 -0.68 -17.90
N LEU A 100 8.70 -0.56 -16.67
CA LEU A 100 9.31 0.36 -15.69
C LEU A 100 10.79 0.03 -15.40
N SER A 101 11.18 -1.23 -15.60
CA SER A 101 12.55 -1.72 -15.47
C SER A 101 13.46 -1.41 -16.66
N ALA A 102 12.93 -0.85 -17.76
CA ALA A 102 13.69 -0.64 -19.01
C ALA A 102 14.70 0.53 -18.95
N GLY A 103 14.67 1.32 -17.88
CA GLY A 103 15.60 2.43 -17.71
C GLY A 103 15.96 2.67 -16.25
N ASN A 104 17.04 3.41 -16.08
CA ASN A 104 17.53 3.85 -14.77
C ASN A 104 16.79 5.10 -14.35
N TRP A 105 16.24 5.07 -13.14
CA TRP A 105 15.56 6.19 -12.52
C TRP A 105 16.57 7.02 -11.73
N LYS A 106 16.83 8.24 -12.18
CA LYS A 106 17.66 9.19 -11.42
C LYS A 106 16.75 10.06 -10.57
N ASN A 107 16.84 9.94 -9.25
CA ASN A 107 16.14 10.81 -8.33
C ASN A 107 16.78 12.20 -8.32
N GLY A 108 15.96 13.25 -8.31
CA GLY A 108 16.40 14.64 -8.26
C GLY A 108 15.43 15.64 -8.93
N PRO A 109 15.67 16.95 -8.81
CA PRO A 109 14.79 18.00 -9.34
C PRO A 109 14.70 18.04 -10.88
N LYS A 110 15.53 17.25 -11.57
CA LYS A 110 15.47 17.01 -13.02
C LYS A 110 15.49 15.50 -13.28
N SER A 111 14.64 14.77 -12.57
CA SER A 111 14.56 13.33 -12.68
C SER A 111 14.16 12.93 -14.11
N THR A 112 15.11 12.32 -14.82
CA THR A 112 14.89 11.77 -16.16
C THR A 112 14.82 10.25 -16.07
N TRP A 113 14.00 9.66 -16.94
CA TRP A 113 14.04 8.22 -17.14
C TRP A 113 15.01 7.90 -18.28
N GLN A 114 16.20 7.44 -17.92
CA GLN A 114 17.24 7.14 -18.89
C GLN A 114 17.12 5.68 -19.33
N LEU A 115 16.74 5.43 -20.58
CA LEU A 115 16.67 4.08 -21.12
C LEU A 115 18.06 3.47 -21.18
N SER A 116 18.19 2.25 -20.66
CA SER A 116 19.46 1.55 -20.54
C SER A 116 19.89 0.89 -21.86
N THR A 117 18.95 0.68 -22.79
CA THR A 117 19.20 0.00 -24.07
C THR A 117 18.42 0.64 -25.23
N PRO A 118 19.00 0.69 -26.46
CA PRO A 118 18.33 1.21 -27.64
C PRO A 118 17.11 0.40 -28.12
N GLN A 119 16.94 -0.82 -27.58
CA GLN A 119 15.88 -1.77 -27.98
C GLN A 119 14.61 -1.65 -27.15
N ALA A 120 14.58 -0.74 -26.17
CA ALA A 120 13.44 -0.58 -25.27
C ALA A 120 12.26 0.15 -25.93
N LYS A 121 11.93 -0.06 -27.20
CA LYS A 121 10.82 0.65 -27.86
C LYS A 121 9.87 -0.33 -28.51
N LEU A 122 8.69 -0.47 -27.93
CA LEU A 122 7.58 -1.16 -28.57
C LEU A 122 6.53 -0.13 -28.95
N LEU A 123 6.43 0.13 -30.25
CA LEU A 123 5.40 0.97 -30.82
C LEU A 123 4.07 0.22 -30.70
N VAL A 124 3.14 0.75 -29.91
CA VAL A 124 1.79 0.20 -29.86
C VAL A 124 0.87 1.14 -30.63
N GLN A 125 0.77 0.89 -31.95
CA GLN A 125 -0.28 1.48 -32.77
C GLN A 125 -1.60 0.88 -32.27
N ASN A 126 -2.44 1.66 -31.58
CA ASN A 126 -3.66 1.20 -30.89
C ASN A 126 -3.43 0.52 -29.53
N VAL A 127 -2.77 1.18 -28.58
CA VAL A 127 -3.44 1.25 -27.28
C VAL A 127 -4.61 2.18 -27.56
N GLY A 128 -5.72 1.64 -28.09
CA GLY A 128 -6.98 2.39 -28.16
C GLY A 128 -7.13 3.06 -26.80
N SER A 129 -7.46 4.36 -26.81
CA SER A 129 -7.43 5.26 -25.65
C SER A 129 -7.53 4.45 -24.35
N THR A 130 -6.58 4.62 -23.43
CA THR A 130 -6.54 3.94 -22.11
C THR A 130 -7.85 4.01 -21.31
N SER A 131 -8.85 4.74 -21.82
CA SER A 131 -10.30 4.59 -21.59
C SER A 131 -10.85 3.16 -21.44
N GLN A 132 -10.27 2.13 -22.06
CA GLN A 132 -10.62 0.74 -21.74
C GLN A 132 -9.87 0.29 -20.49
N SER A 133 -10.39 0.71 -19.33
CA SER A 133 -9.98 0.20 -18.01
C SER A 133 -11.05 -0.77 -17.52
N PRO A 134 -10.70 -2.01 -17.11
CA PRO A 134 -9.34 -2.55 -16.99
C PRO A 134 -8.75 -3.06 -18.32
N ILE A 135 -7.42 -3.02 -18.44
CA ILE A 135 -6.66 -3.55 -19.57
C ILE A 135 -6.41 -5.05 -19.34
N PRO A 136 -6.73 -5.94 -20.30
CA PRO A 136 -6.54 -7.38 -20.14
C PRO A 136 -5.07 -7.79 -19.95
N VAL A 137 -4.82 -8.72 -19.02
CA VAL A 137 -3.48 -9.28 -18.75
C VAL A 137 -2.75 -9.80 -19.98
N GLY A 138 -3.47 -10.40 -20.94
CA GLY A 138 -2.90 -10.94 -22.17
C GLY A 138 -2.28 -9.85 -23.05
N VAL A 139 -2.88 -8.66 -23.05
CA VAL A 139 -2.36 -7.49 -23.78
C VAL A 139 -1.05 -7.01 -23.15
N VAL A 140 -1.04 -6.81 -21.83
CA VAL A 140 0.17 -6.38 -21.09
C VAL A 140 1.29 -7.41 -21.21
N SER A 141 0.96 -8.70 -21.11
CA SER A 141 1.93 -9.80 -21.28
C SER A 141 2.50 -9.83 -22.71
N GLY A 142 1.68 -9.53 -23.71
CA GLY A 142 2.12 -9.38 -25.10
C GLY A 142 3.13 -8.25 -25.28
N TRP A 143 2.90 -7.10 -24.63
CA TRP A 143 3.85 -5.99 -24.62
C TRP A 143 5.18 -6.39 -23.97
N LEU A 144 5.15 -6.93 -22.75
CA LEU A 144 6.37 -7.33 -22.02
C LEU A 144 7.19 -8.39 -22.77
N LYS A 145 6.54 -9.33 -23.46
CA LYS A 145 7.21 -10.34 -24.29
C LYS A 145 8.08 -9.70 -25.37
N GLY A 146 7.66 -8.57 -25.95
CA GLY A 146 8.46 -7.86 -26.94
C GLY A 146 9.75 -7.25 -26.39
N PHE A 147 9.89 -7.14 -25.07
CA PHE A 147 11.11 -6.73 -24.37
C PHE A 147 11.91 -7.92 -23.83
N SER A 148 11.52 -9.16 -24.17
CA SER A 148 12.07 -10.39 -23.56
C SER A 148 11.92 -10.42 -22.03
N ILE A 149 10.94 -9.70 -21.48
CA ILE A 149 10.62 -9.72 -20.06
C ILE A 149 9.59 -10.82 -19.83
N THR A 150 9.93 -11.78 -18.97
CA THR A 150 8.96 -12.75 -18.49
C THR A 150 8.17 -12.09 -17.36
N PRO A 151 6.85 -11.87 -17.52
CA PRO A 151 6.08 -11.28 -16.43
C PRO A 151 6.08 -12.21 -15.22
N PRO A 152 6.15 -11.67 -14.00
CA PRO A 152 6.21 -12.47 -12.78
C PRO A 152 4.94 -13.32 -12.56
N TRP A 153 3.80 -12.91 -13.13
CA TRP A 153 2.54 -13.66 -13.07
C TRP A 153 2.42 -14.80 -14.08
N LYS A 154 3.42 -15.03 -14.94
CA LYS A 154 3.34 -16.08 -15.97
C LYS A 154 3.29 -17.49 -15.36
N GLU A 155 3.85 -17.65 -14.17
CA GLU A 155 4.01 -18.96 -13.52
C GLU A 155 2.72 -19.48 -12.87
N ASP A 156 1.72 -18.61 -12.65
CA ASP A 156 0.47 -18.98 -12.00
C ASP A 156 -0.74 -18.54 -12.83
N ALA A 157 -1.45 -19.52 -13.40
CA ALA A 157 -2.67 -19.30 -14.18
C ALA A 157 -3.82 -18.73 -13.34
N THR A 158 -3.83 -19.00 -12.03
CA THR A 158 -4.83 -18.47 -11.09
C THR A 158 -4.64 -16.98 -10.90
N VAL A 159 -3.37 -16.54 -10.75
CA VAL A 159 -3.02 -15.11 -10.64
C VAL A 159 -3.42 -14.38 -11.91
N GLN A 160 -3.17 -14.95 -13.09
CA GLN A 160 -3.52 -14.33 -14.38
C GLN A 160 -5.02 -14.02 -14.52
N GLN A 161 -5.89 -14.86 -13.98
CA GLN A 161 -7.34 -14.63 -14.03
C GLN A 161 -7.80 -13.47 -13.14
N GLN A 162 -6.98 -13.06 -12.18
CA GLN A 162 -7.29 -12.01 -11.20
C GLN A 162 -6.64 -10.67 -11.54
N LEU A 163 -5.67 -10.65 -12.46
CA LEU A 163 -4.97 -9.42 -12.85
C LEU A 163 -5.89 -8.46 -13.61
N GLN A 164 -5.99 -7.25 -13.08
CA GLN A 164 -6.73 -6.14 -13.67
C GLN A 164 -5.86 -4.89 -13.68
N PHE A 165 -5.19 -4.68 -14.81
CA PHE A 165 -4.38 -3.48 -14.98
C PHE A 165 -5.27 -2.26 -15.18
N VAL A 166 -5.12 -1.28 -14.32
CA VAL A 166 -5.81 0.00 -14.36
C VAL A 166 -4.81 1.14 -14.54
N SER A 167 -5.32 2.27 -15.02
CA SER A 167 -4.57 3.52 -15.07
C SER A 167 -4.25 3.99 -13.65
N LEU A 168 -2.99 4.33 -13.38
CA LEU A 168 -2.58 4.97 -12.14
C LEU A 168 -3.38 6.26 -11.90
N LYS A 169 -3.61 7.08 -12.93
CA LYS A 169 -4.41 8.31 -12.80
C LYS A 169 -5.82 8.05 -12.27
N SER A 170 -6.39 6.87 -12.54
CA SER A 170 -7.69 6.49 -11.99
C SER A 170 -7.65 6.15 -10.50
N VAL A 171 -6.48 5.82 -9.96
CA VAL A 171 -6.23 5.45 -8.56
C VAL A 171 -5.92 6.68 -7.69
N LEU A 172 -5.23 7.66 -8.26
CA LEU A 172 -4.93 8.92 -7.58
C LEU A 172 -6.23 9.63 -7.19
N HIS A 173 -6.22 10.24 -6.00
CA HIS A 173 -7.35 10.95 -5.39
C HIS A 173 -8.60 10.11 -5.09
N GLN A 174 -8.50 8.78 -5.20
CA GLN A 174 -9.59 7.92 -4.74
C GLN A 174 -9.84 8.11 -3.25
N GLN A 175 -11.12 8.09 -2.87
CA GLN A 175 -11.54 8.33 -1.50
C GLN A 175 -11.35 7.07 -0.67
N VAL A 176 -10.89 7.24 0.57
CA VAL A 176 -10.74 6.18 1.54
C VAL A 176 -11.74 6.40 2.67
N LYS A 177 -12.50 5.37 3.00
CA LYS A 177 -13.46 5.35 4.11
C LYS A 177 -13.08 4.31 5.17
N THR A 178 -13.62 4.46 6.36
CA THR A 178 -13.62 3.41 7.39
C THR A 178 -14.66 2.33 7.04
N PRO A 179 -14.65 1.15 7.69
CA PRO A 179 -15.69 0.13 7.50
C PRO A 179 -17.11 0.62 7.80
N GLN A 180 -17.26 1.65 8.64
CA GLN A 180 -18.52 2.29 8.98
C GLN A 180 -18.98 3.29 7.91
N GLY A 181 -18.19 3.50 6.85
CA GLY A 181 -18.49 4.43 5.76
C GLY A 181 -18.09 5.88 6.06
N GLU A 182 -17.39 6.14 7.17
CA GLU A 182 -16.93 7.48 7.51
C GLU A 182 -15.76 7.88 6.59
N PRO A 183 -15.73 9.11 6.04
CA PRO A 183 -14.59 9.58 5.27
C PRO A 183 -13.31 9.58 6.11
N LEU A 184 -12.28 8.89 5.63
CA LEU A 184 -10.97 8.85 6.27
C LEU A 184 -10.03 9.86 5.63
N GLY A 185 -9.91 9.81 4.30
CA GLY A 185 -8.97 10.62 3.53
C GLY A 185 -9.00 10.27 2.05
N GLU A 186 -7.92 10.56 1.34
CA GLU A 186 -7.77 10.24 -0.08
C GLU A 186 -6.37 9.73 -0.40
N ILE A 187 -6.25 8.90 -1.44
CA ILE A 187 -4.95 8.45 -1.96
C ILE A 187 -4.28 9.64 -2.64
N GLN A 188 -3.30 10.26 -1.98
CA GLN A 188 -2.53 11.36 -2.53
C GLN A 188 -1.58 10.87 -3.64
N ASP A 189 -0.93 9.74 -3.41
CA ASP A 189 -0.01 9.14 -4.38
C ASP A 189 0.12 7.63 -4.17
N VAL A 190 0.72 6.97 -5.14
CA VAL A 190 1.11 5.57 -5.10
C VAL A 190 2.62 5.54 -5.24
N VAL A 191 3.33 4.92 -4.29
CA VAL A 191 4.78 4.84 -4.35
C VAL A 191 5.19 3.52 -4.99
N LEU A 192 5.95 3.60 -6.09
CA LEU A 192 6.39 2.45 -6.86
C LEU A 192 7.81 2.05 -6.47
N ALA A 193 8.11 0.76 -6.62
CA ALA A 193 9.45 0.21 -6.61
C ALA A 193 9.81 -0.23 -8.05
N PRO A 194 10.33 0.67 -8.90
CA PRO A 194 10.43 0.40 -10.34
C PRO A 194 11.32 -0.79 -10.69
N ALA A 195 12.40 -1.00 -9.92
CA ALA A 195 13.31 -2.14 -10.09
C ALA A 195 12.60 -3.49 -9.86
N LYS A 196 11.63 -3.52 -8.94
CA LYS A 196 10.81 -4.71 -8.63
C LYS A 196 9.53 -4.78 -9.48
N GLN A 197 9.18 -3.72 -10.22
CA GLN A 197 7.92 -3.58 -10.95
C GLN A 197 6.68 -3.78 -10.03
N LYS A 198 6.74 -3.26 -8.81
CA LYS A 198 5.68 -3.37 -7.80
C LYS A 198 5.26 -2.01 -7.25
N ILE A 199 4.09 -1.94 -6.63
CA ILE A 199 3.75 -0.84 -5.71
C ILE A 199 4.39 -1.18 -4.36
N ALA A 200 5.08 -0.21 -3.76
CA ALA A 200 5.61 -0.35 -2.41
C ALA A 200 4.50 -0.10 -1.39
N TYR A 201 3.82 1.03 -1.51
CA TYR A 201 2.74 1.48 -0.64
C TYR A 201 2.00 2.66 -1.26
N THR A 202 0.91 3.12 -0.64
CA THR A 202 0.23 4.36 -0.99
C THR A 202 0.55 5.47 0.02
N LEU A 203 0.36 6.71 -0.41
CA LEU A 203 0.34 7.90 0.45
C LEU A 203 -1.12 8.28 0.69
N LEU A 204 -1.59 8.12 1.91
CA LEU A 204 -2.94 8.47 2.33
C LEU A 204 -2.95 9.87 2.97
N ALA A 205 -3.57 10.83 2.30
CA ALA A 205 -3.82 12.16 2.84
C ALA A 205 -5.05 12.15 3.74
N VAL A 206 -4.85 12.45 5.02
CA VAL A 206 -5.91 12.50 6.04
C VAL A 206 -6.07 13.94 6.52
N PRO A 207 -7.29 14.52 6.46
CA PRO A 207 -7.56 15.81 7.06
C PRO A 207 -7.27 15.78 8.57
N ALA A 208 -6.40 16.67 9.02
CA ALA A 208 -5.98 16.81 10.41
C ALA A 208 -6.34 18.20 10.94
N GLN A 209 -6.90 18.24 12.14
CA GLN A 209 -7.21 19.51 12.81
C GLN A 209 -6.07 19.83 13.77
N THR A 210 -5.34 20.91 13.49
CA THR A 210 -4.26 21.38 14.36
C THR A 210 -4.67 22.67 15.06
N LYS A 211 -3.96 23.06 16.13
CA LYS A 211 -4.15 24.37 16.78
C LYS A 211 -3.93 25.55 15.83
N ALA A 212 -3.21 25.34 14.72
CA ALA A 212 -2.90 26.35 13.70
C ALA A 212 -3.91 26.35 12.52
N GLY A 213 -4.93 25.49 12.54
CA GLY A 213 -5.95 25.38 11.48
C GLY A 213 -6.03 23.98 10.86
N LYS A 214 -6.75 23.89 9.73
CA LYS A 214 -6.85 22.66 8.94
C LYS A 214 -5.50 22.39 8.27
N ASN A 215 -4.94 21.23 8.53
CA ASN A 215 -3.77 20.71 7.83
C ASN A 215 -4.09 19.31 7.27
N THR A 216 -3.22 18.78 6.42
CA THR A 216 -3.32 17.42 5.91
C THR A 216 -2.10 16.65 6.37
N ALA A 217 -2.33 15.54 7.07
CA ALA A 217 -1.27 14.59 7.42
C ALA A 217 -1.23 13.50 6.35
N VAL A 218 -0.02 13.05 5.99
CA VAL A 218 0.18 12.02 4.98
C VAL A 218 0.73 10.78 5.66
N TYR A 219 0.13 9.62 5.39
CA TYR A 219 0.50 8.34 6.00
C TYR A 219 0.89 7.33 4.92
N LEU A 220 1.89 6.50 5.20
CA LEU A 220 2.23 5.36 4.35
C LEU A 220 1.27 4.23 4.68
N VAL A 221 0.61 3.64 3.67
CA VAL A 221 -0.29 2.52 3.88
C VAL A 221 0.01 1.43 2.85
N PRO A 222 0.28 0.18 3.26
CA PRO A 222 0.48 -0.91 2.31
C PRO A 222 -0.83 -1.18 1.56
N LEU A 223 -0.73 -1.50 0.27
CA LEU A 223 -1.92 -1.72 -0.57
C LEU A 223 -2.81 -2.86 -0.03
N ALA A 224 -2.18 -3.89 0.55
CA ALA A 224 -2.86 -5.01 1.20
C ALA A 224 -3.74 -4.63 2.40
N ALA A 225 -3.56 -3.43 2.99
CA ALA A 225 -4.41 -2.98 4.08
C ALA A 225 -5.78 -2.47 3.62
N TYR A 226 -5.94 -2.17 2.32
CA TYR A 226 -7.19 -1.71 1.75
C TYR A 226 -8.08 -2.85 1.31
N ILE A 227 -9.38 -2.59 1.35
CA ILE A 227 -10.43 -3.38 0.74
C ILE A 227 -11.09 -2.53 -0.34
N ALA A 228 -11.41 -3.13 -1.48
CA ALA A 228 -12.25 -2.46 -2.46
C ALA A 228 -13.62 -2.11 -1.82
N GLY A 229 -14.10 -0.89 -1.99
CA GLY A 229 -15.42 -0.51 -1.55
C GLY A 229 -16.52 -1.07 -2.45
N ASN A 230 -17.77 -0.97 -2.00
CA ASN A 230 -18.94 -1.28 -2.82
C ASN A 230 -19.24 -0.18 -3.87
N GLU A 231 -18.66 1.01 -3.68
CA GLU A 231 -18.74 2.15 -4.58
C GLU A 231 -17.49 2.18 -5.46
N ALA A 232 -17.66 2.42 -6.77
CA ALA A 232 -16.54 2.57 -7.68
C ALA A 232 -15.66 3.77 -7.26
N GLY A 233 -14.35 3.56 -7.17
CA GLY A 233 -13.38 4.60 -6.80
C GLY A 233 -13.35 4.93 -5.30
N VAL A 234 -13.95 4.10 -4.46
CA VAL A 234 -13.88 4.22 -3.00
C VAL A 234 -13.20 2.99 -2.43
N TRP A 235 -12.18 3.21 -1.60
CA TRP A 235 -11.49 2.15 -0.86
C TRP A 235 -11.88 2.20 0.61
N VAL A 236 -11.80 1.06 1.26
CA VAL A 236 -12.03 0.93 2.69
C VAL A 236 -10.71 0.57 3.36
N LEU A 237 -10.33 1.31 4.39
CA LEU A 237 -9.22 0.96 5.26
C LEU A 237 -9.80 0.52 6.61
N GLU A 238 -9.61 -0.75 6.97
CA GLU A 238 -10.17 -1.29 8.22
C GLU A 238 -9.43 -0.88 9.50
N LEU A 239 -8.82 0.31 9.50
CA LEU A 239 -8.12 0.87 10.64
C LEU A 239 -8.91 2.09 11.14
N PRO A 240 -9.30 2.14 12.43
CA PRO A 240 -9.90 3.32 13.00
C PRO A 240 -9.01 4.55 12.80
N ARG A 241 -9.64 5.71 12.59
CA ARG A 241 -8.91 6.97 12.40
C ARG A 241 -7.97 7.24 13.57
N GLU A 242 -8.39 6.99 14.81
CA GLU A 242 -7.55 7.20 15.99
C GLU A 242 -6.24 6.39 15.93
N ASP A 243 -6.29 5.14 15.46
CA ASP A 243 -5.12 4.27 15.41
C ASP A 243 -4.17 4.71 14.30
N LEU A 244 -4.70 5.11 13.13
CA LEU A 244 -3.88 5.68 12.05
C LEU A 244 -3.15 6.95 12.51
N THR A 245 -3.81 7.81 13.28
CA THR A 245 -3.22 9.07 13.75
C THR A 245 -2.18 8.92 14.87
N ARG A 246 -2.02 7.71 15.44
CA ARG A 246 -0.92 7.43 16.38
C ARG A 246 0.42 7.23 15.67
N GLU A 247 0.39 6.88 14.39
CA GLU A 247 1.59 6.80 13.56
C GLU A 247 2.13 8.21 13.27
N GLU A 248 3.43 8.31 13.07
CA GLU A 248 4.06 9.56 12.69
C GLU A 248 3.76 9.86 11.20
N PRO A 249 3.21 11.04 10.86
CA PRO A 249 3.03 11.42 9.46
C PRO A 249 4.34 11.51 8.71
N VAL A 250 4.29 11.23 7.41
CA VAL A 250 5.43 11.32 6.50
C VAL A 250 5.80 12.77 6.27
N ALA A 251 7.08 13.11 6.44
CA ALA A 251 7.57 14.41 6.05
C ALA A 251 7.57 14.56 4.50
N ALA A 252 7.24 15.76 4.03
CA ALA A 252 7.15 16.02 2.59
C ALA A 252 8.48 15.73 1.89
N GLY A 253 8.43 14.97 0.80
CA GLY A 253 9.61 14.63 -0.01
C GLY A 253 10.53 13.56 0.59
N THR A 254 10.16 12.95 1.72
CA THR A 254 10.86 11.78 2.28
C THR A 254 10.00 10.54 2.16
N PHE A 255 10.49 9.55 1.42
CA PHE A 255 9.81 8.27 1.21
C PHE A 255 10.76 7.17 1.68
N PRO A 256 10.44 6.46 2.78
CA PRO A 256 11.34 5.45 3.28
C PRO A 256 11.38 4.28 2.30
N ASP A 257 12.57 3.72 2.09
CA ASP A 257 12.73 2.49 1.30
C ASP A 257 12.08 1.27 2.01
N GLY A 258 11.40 1.42 3.15
CA GLY A 258 10.79 0.28 3.83
C GLY A 258 9.53 0.62 4.60
N MET A 259 8.72 -0.42 4.82
CA MET A 259 7.46 -0.30 5.57
C MET A 259 7.73 -0.34 7.09
N PRO A 260 7.08 0.52 7.90
CA PRO A 260 7.09 0.38 9.35
C PRO A 260 6.61 -1.00 9.80
N ARG A 261 7.25 -1.54 10.83
CA ARG A 261 6.94 -2.87 11.39
C ARG A 261 5.47 -2.99 11.82
N ALA A 262 4.89 -1.92 12.36
CA ALA A 262 3.49 -1.91 12.78
C ALA A 262 2.53 -2.27 11.63
N TRP A 263 2.80 -1.79 10.41
CA TRP A 263 2.03 -2.17 9.23
C TRP A 263 2.22 -3.62 8.82
N ILE A 264 3.45 -4.13 8.93
CA ILE A 264 3.75 -5.54 8.64
C ILE A 264 2.97 -6.45 9.59
N GLU A 265 3.02 -6.16 10.88
CA GLU A 265 2.27 -6.90 11.90
C GLU A 265 0.77 -6.76 11.70
N TYR A 266 0.27 -5.55 11.44
CA TYR A 266 -1.15 -5.29 11.18
C TYR A 266 -1.67 -6.13 10.01
N VAL A 267 -1.00 -6.07 8.84
CA VAL A 267 -1.42 -6.81 7.66
C VAL A 267 -1.31 -8.33 7.88
N SER A 268 -0.20 -8.78 8.48
CA SER A 268 0.02 -10.19 8.76
C SER A 268 -1.01 -10.76 9.73
N VAL A 269 -1.30 -10.06 10.83
CA VAL A 269 -2.25 -10.52 11.85
C VAL A 269 -3.68 -10.46 11.34
N ARG A 270 -4.04 -9.38 10.64
CA ARG A 270 -5.44 -9.13 10.25
C ARG A 270 -5.84 -9.90 8.99
N TYR A 271 -4.95 -9.98 8.01
CA TYR A 271 -5.28 -10.55 6.70
C TYR A 271 -4.57 -11.88 6.41
N GLY A 272 -3.68 -12.34 7.30
CA GLY A 272 -2.96 -13.60 7.16
C GLY A 272 -2.05 -13.63 5.93
N GLY A 273 -1.64 -12.47 5.42
CA GLY A 273 -0.91 -12.32 4.16
C GLY A 273 0.35 -11.47 4.31
N ASP A 274 1.16 -11.47 3.25
CA ASP A 274 2.36 -10.63 3.15
C ASP A 274 1.98 -9.17 2.80
N ILE A 275 2.79 -8.21 3.24
CA ILE A 275 2.62 -6.79 2.90
C ILE A 275 2.86 -6.49 1.43
N GLU A 276 3.60 -7.35 0.74
CA GLU A 276 3.77 -7.26 -0.72
C GLU A 276 2.48 -7.62 -1.49
N GLY A 277 1.40 -8.05 -0.81
CA GLY A 277 0.09 -8.29 -1.41
C GLY A 277 -0.61 -7.03 -1.94
N GLY A 278 -1.79 -7.19 -2.55
CA GLY A 278 -2.58 -6.08 -3.08
C GLY A 278 -3.97 -5.94 -2.47
N LEU A 279 -4.77 -5.05 -3.07
CA LEU A 279 -6.12 -4.67 -2.67
C LEU A 279 -7.00 -5.90 -2.45
N GLN A 280 -7.65 -5.95 -1.28
CA GLN A 280 -8.46 -7.09 -0.89
C GLN A 280 -9.85 -7.03 -1.53
N ALA A 281 -10.37 -8.18 -1.97
CA ALA A 281 -11.70 -8.29 -2.56
C ALA A 281 -12.82 -8.03 -1.55
N THR A 282 -13.93 -7.41 -2.00
CA THR A 282 -15.13 -7.07 -1.21
C THR A 282 -15.78 -8.25 -0.51
N ASP A 283 -15.73 -9.46 -1.10
CA ASP A 283 -16.37 -10.66 -0.51
C ASP A 283 -15.79 -11.04 0.86
N ARG A 284 -14.62 -10.50 1.24
CA ARG A 284 -14.07 -10.66 2.59
C ARG A 284 -14.84 -9.84 3.64
N LEU A 285 -15.42 -8.69 3.30
CA LEU A 285 -16.25 -7.89 4.23
C LEU A 285 -17.46 -8.68 4.74
N LYS A 286 -18.04 -9.54 3.88
CA LYS A 286 -19.20 -10.38 4.23
C LYS A 286 -18.90 -11.47 5.27
N LYS A 287 -17.62 -11.83 5.48
CA LYS A 287 -17.22 -12.84 6.47
C LYS A 287 -17.02 -12.27 7.87
N LEU A 288 -16.96 -10.94 8.00
CA LEU A 288 -16.69 -10.24 9.26
C LEU A 288 -17.94 -9.60 9.88
N GLN A 289 -19.07 -9.63 9.18
CA GLN A 289 -20.40 -9.22 9.66
C GLN A 289 -21.20 -10.45 10.10
#